data_AF-A0A844FSF8-F1
#
_entry.id   AF-A0A844FSF8-F1
#
_cell.length_a   1.000
_cell.length_b   1.000
_cell.length_c   1.000
_cell.angle_alpha   90.00
_cell.angle_beta   90.00
_cell.angle_gamma   90.00
#
_symmetry.space_group_name_H-M   'P 1'
#
loop_
_entity.id
_entity.type
_entity.pdbx_description
1 polymer ?
#
loop_
_entity_poly.entity_id
_entity_poly.type
_entity_poly.pdbx_seq_one_letter_code
_entity_poly.pdbx_strand_id
1 'polypeptide(L)'
;MIVAGYSSVGKTTFAKAHQNIIDLHVMPYKYSNLSELNNKYYDESIKAAPELILNIDWRYDYYDKLISLDKSEPNKIIVIPTDIQIMNWLECD
;
A
#
# COMPACT_ATOMS: atom_id res chain seq x y z
N MET A 1 -12.99 -2.90 6.90
CA MET A 1 -12.48 -4.31 6.82
C MET A 1 -11.16 -4.30 6.10
N ILE A 2 -10.10 -4.84 6.71
CA ILE A 2 -8.76 -4.87 6.13
C ILE A 2 -8.47 -6.28 5.61
N VAL A 3 -8.02 -6.38 4.35
CA VAL A 3 -7.61 -7.63 3.70
C VAL A 3 -6.17 -7.51 3.26
N ALA A 4 -5.28 -8.27 3.90
CA ALA A 4 -3.88 -8.34 3.52
C ALA A 4 -3.66 -9.47 2.50
N GLY A 5 -2.85 -9.21 1.47
CA GLY A 5 -2.47 -10.22 0.49
C GLY A 5 -1.03 -10.11 0.03
N TYR A 6 -0.38 -11.26 -0.17
CA TYR A 6 0.96 -11.36 -0.73
C TYR A 6 1.06 -10.74 -2.13
N SER A 7 2.29 -10.49 -2.60
CA SER A 7 2.48 -10.04 -3.98
C SER A 7 1.85 -11.03 -4.97
N SER A 8 1.35 -10.50 -6.09
CA SER A 8 0.84 -11.29 -7.21
C SER A 8 -0.43 -12.14 -6.96
N VAL A 9 -1.14 -11.97 -5.83
CA VAL A 9 -2.41 -12.66 -5.55
C VAL A 9 -3.65 -11.97 -6.18
N GLY A 10 -3.46 -10.99 -7.05
CA GLY A 10 -4.56 -10.31 -7.75
C GLY A 10 -5.25 -9.17 -6.99
N LYS A 11 -4.64 -8.61 -5.94
CA LYS A 11 -5.19 -7.47 -5.15
C LYS A 11 -5.71 -6.32 -6.02
N THR A 12 -4.88 -5.84 -6.94
CA THR A 12 -5.26 -4.72 -7.83
C THR A 12 -6.33 -5.13 -8.84
N THR A 13 -6.33 -6.39 -9.30
CA THR A 13 -7.41 -6.93 -10.15
C THR A 13 -8.74 -6.95 -9.39
N PHE A 14 -8.72 -7.41 -8.14
CA PHE A 14 -9.88 -7.43 -7.25
C PHE A 14 -10.41 -6.03 -6.97
N ALA A 15 -9.54 -5.07 -6.65
CA ALA A 15 -9.91 -3.68 -6.42
C ALA A 15 -10.52 -3.01 -7.66
N LYS A 16 -10.03 -3.32 -8.86
CA LYS A 16 -10.60 -2.80 -10.11
C LYS A 16 -11.97 -3.40 -10.44
N ALA A 17 -12.24 -4.63 -10.01
CA ALA A 17 -13.49 -5.33 -10.28
C ALA A 17 -14.65 -4.90 -9.36
N HIS A 18 -14.38 -4.20 -8.25
CA HIS A 18 -15.36 -3.90 -7.22
C HIS A 18 -15.29 -2.44 -6.78
N GLN A 19 -16.45 -1.77 -6.72
CA GLN A 19 -16.51 -0.32 -6.44
C GLN A 19 -16.28 0.05 -4.97
N ASN A 20 -16.38 -0.91 -4.06
CA ASN A 20 -16.34 -0.67 -2.61
C ASN A 20 -14.98 -1.02 -1.99
N ILE A 21 -13.90 -0.85 -2.76
CA ILE A 21 -12.54 -1.27 -2.40
C ILE A 21 -11.57 -0.11 -2.49
N ILE A 22 -10.69 -0.01 -1.50
CA ILE A 22 -9.51 0.85 -1.51
C ILE A 22 -8.28 -0.04 -1.66
N ASP A 23 -7.57 0.06 -2.78
CA ASP A 23 -6.23 -0.54 -2.94
C ASP A 23 -5.20 0.42 -2.35
N LEU A 24 -4.78 0.17 -1.10
CA LEU A 24 -3.83 1.04 -0.42
C LEU A 24 -2.39 0.61 -0.76
N HIS A 25 -1.87 1.19 -1.85
CA HIS A 25 -0.51 0.93 -2.32
C HIS A 25 0.56 1.41 -1.34
N VAL A 26 1.59 0.57 -1.15
CA VAL A 26 2.70 0.87 -0.23
C VAL A 26 3.80 1.75 -0.85
N MET A 27 3.97 1.73 -2.18
CA MET A 27 5.09 2.39 -2.83
C MET A 27 5.22 3.89 -2.53
N PRO A 28 4.12 4.69 -2.53
CA PRO A 28 4.21 6.12 -2.23
C PRO A 28 4.75 6.43 -0.83
N TYR A 29 4.65 5.49 0.10
CA TYR A 29 5.17 5.61 1.46
C TYR A 29 6.60 5.09 1.53
N LYS A 30 6.83 3.94 0.89
CA LYS A 30 8.09 3.20 0.94
C LYS A 30 9.25 3.94 0.29
N TYR A 31 8.99 4.78 -0.70
CA TYR A 31 10.04 5.45 -1.46
C TYR A 31 9.82 6.96 -1.50
N SER A 32 10.81 7.72 -1.03
CA SER A 32 10.72 9.18 -0.91
C SER A 32 10.77 9.91 -2.25
N ASN A 33 11.40 9.30 -3.26
CA ASN A 33 11.59 9.88 -4.60
C ASN A 33 10.70 9.23 -5.67
N LEU A 34 9.64 8.52 -5.29
CA LEU A 34 8.78 7.81 -6.26
C LEU A 34 8.21 8.76 -7.32
N SER A 35 7.74 9.94 -6.90
CA SER A 35 7.14 10.95 -7.79
C SER A 35 8.13 11.48 -8.84
N GLU A 36 9.41 11.58 -8.49
CA GLU A 36 10.48 12.03 -9.38
C GLU A 36 10.79 11.00 -10.47
N LEU A 37 10.56 9.72 -10.18
CA LEU A 37 10.84 8.59 -11.08
C LEU A 37 9.64 8.18 -11.96
N ASN A 38 8.42 8.61 -11.62
CA ASN A 38 7.21 8.27 -12.38
C ASN A 38 7.28 8.64 -13.87
N ASN A 39 8.06 9.66 -14.25
CA ASN A 39 8.21 10.04 -15.65
C ASN A 39 9.21 9.16 -16.43
N LYS A 40 10.03 8.36 -15.73
CA LYS A 40 11.03 7.47 -16.34
C LYS A 40 10.52 6.05 -16.53
N TYR A 41 9.53 5.64 -15.74
CA TYR A 41 8.96 4.30 -15.73
C TYR A 41 7.44 4.41 -15.87
N TYR A 42 6.88 3.83 -16.94
CA TYR A 42 5.46 3.97 -17.29
C TYR A 42 4.58 2.81 -16.80
N ASP A 43 5.16 1.82 -16.12
CA ASP A 43 4.49 0.60 -15.70
C ASP A 43 5.01 0.07 -14.35
N GLU A 44 4.68 -1.18 -14.02
CA GLU A 44 5.12 -1.80 -12.77
C GLU A 44 6.64 -1.99 -12.64
N SER A 45 7.43 -1.79 -13.70
CA SER A 45 8.89 -1.91 -13.67
C SER A 45 9.56 -0.91 -12.70
N ILE A 46 8.89 0.20 -12.38
CA ILE A 46 9.35 1.16 -11.37
C ILE A 46 9.63 0.49 -10.02
N LYS A 47 8.96 -0.63 -9.69
CA LYS A 47 9.18 -1.41 -8.44
C LYS A 47 10.61 -1.96 -8.32
N ALA A 48 11.31 -2.12 -9.44
CA ALA A 48 12.67 -2.64 -9.52
C ALA A 48 13.71 -1.56 -9.85
N ALA A 49 13.30 -0.28 -9.90
CA ALA A 49 14.20 0.81 -10.26
C ALA A 49 15.33 0.96 -9.21
N PRO A 50 16.61 0.89 -9.62
CA PRO A 50 17.74 1.01 -8.69
C PRO A 50 17.87 2.39 -8.06
N GLU A 51 17.25 3.42 -8.64
CA GLU A 51 17.27 4.79 -8.14
C GLU A 51 16.31 5.03 -6.98
N LEU A 52 15.48 4.06 -6.60
CA LEU A 52 14.51 4.20 -5.52
C LEU A 52 15.21 4.38 -4.16
N ILE A 53 14.87 5.47 -3.47
CA ILE A 53 15.38 5.79 -2.13
C ILE A 53 14.36 5.32 -1.11
N LEU A 54 14.73 4.32 -0.30
CA LEU A 54 13.89 3.80 0.77
C LEU A 54 13.67 4.87 1.84
N ASN A 55 12.40 5.20 2.12
CA ASN A 55 12.01 5.93 3.32
C ASN A 55 12.06 4.94 4.49
N ILE A 56 12.89 5.19 5.52
CA ILE A 56 13.05 4.23 6.64
C ILE A 56 11.79 4.18 7.54
N ASP A 57 11.05 5.27 7.61
CA ASP A 57 9.90 5.44 8.50
C ASP A 57 8.56 5.11 7.81
N TRP A 58 8.62 4.62 6.57
CA TRP A 58 7.45 4.41 5.72
C TRP A 58 6.32 3.62 6.37
N ARG A 59 6.65 2.70 7.28
CA ARG A 59 5.65 1.87 7.97
C ARG A 59 4.77 2.69 8.88
N TYR A 60 5.33 3.66 9.60
CA TYR A 60 4.55 4.54 10.48
C TYR A 60 3.57 5.37 9.66
N ASP A 61 4.07 6.05 8.62
CA ASP A 61 3.23 6.86 7.72
C ASP A 61 2.12 6.03 7.04
N TYR A 62 2.47 4.81 6.62
CA TYR A 62 1.53 3.88 6.01
C TYR A 62 0.46 3.40 6.99
N TYR A 63 0.87 3.07 8.22
CA TYR A 63 -0.03 2.60 9.28
C TYR A 63 -1.01 3.69 9.71
N ASP A 64 -0.53 4.90 9.95
CA ASP A 64 -1.38 6.04 10.29
C ASP A 64 -2.43 6.30 9.21
N LYS A 65 -2.04 6.18 7.92
CA LYS A 65 -3.00 6.29 6.81
C LYS A 65 -4.00 5.14 6.82
N LEU A 66 -3.56 3.90 7.02
CA LEU A 66 -4.42 2.72 7.05
C LEU A 66 -5.50 2.87 8.13
N ILE A 67 -5.11 3.22 9.35
CA ILE A 67 -6.04 3.42 10.47
C ILE A 67 -6.97 4.61 10.24
N SER A 68 -6.45 5.71 9.69
CA SER A 68 -7.26 6.87 9.30
C SER A 68 -8.33 6.49 8.26
N LEU A 69 -7.97 5.68 7.26
CA LEU A 69 -8.90 5.19 6.24
C LEU A 69 -9.94 4.24 6.82
N ASP A 70 -9.55 3.26 7.63
CA ASP A 70 -10.50 2.29 8.20
C ASP A 70 -11.54 2.98 9.09
N LYS A 71 -11.13 4.03 9.83
CA LYS A 71 -12.04 4.87 10.62
C LYS A 71 -12.98 5.74 9.77
N SER A 72 -12.46 6.34 8.70
CA SER A 72 -13.23 7.30 7.89
C SER A 72 -14.13 6.62 6.84
N GLU A 73 -13.83 5.38 6.46
CA GLU A 73 -14.50 4.64 5.39
C GLU A 73 -14.96 3.25 5.88
N PRO A 74 -15.80 3.17 6.94
CA PRO A 74 -16.11 1.90 7.62
C PRO A 74 -16.82 0.87 6.73
N ASN A 75 -17.44 1.32 5.64
CA ASN A 75 -18.15 0.47 4.70
C ASN A 75 -17.26 -0.06 3.57
N LYS A 76 -16.01 0.41 3.44
CA LYS A 76 -15.09 -0.03 2.38
C LYS A 76 -14.20 -1.17 2.84
N ILE A 77 -13.78 -1.98 1.86
CA ILE A 77 -12.74 -2.99 2.05
C ILE A 77 -11.41 -2.33 1.71
N ILE A 78 -10.47 -2.32 2.65
CA ILE A 78 -9.12 -1.81 2.42
C ILE A 78 -8.22 -3.00 2.15
N VAL A 79 -7.62 -3.03 0.97
CA VAL A 79 -6.71 -4.09 0.54
C VAL A 79 -5.29 -3.58 0.68
N ILE A 80 -4.45 -4.32 1.41
CA ILE A 80 -3.06 -3.96 1.70
C ILE A 80 -2.10 -5.08 1.25
N PRO A 81 -0.84 -4.77 0.89
CA PRO A 81 0.18 -5.79 0.81
C PRO A 81 0.52 -6.32 2.21
N THR A 82 0.81 -7.62 2.30
CA THR A 82 1.31 -8.21 3.55
C THR A 82 2.70 -7.65 3.89
N ASP A 83 2.82 -6.98 5.04
CA ASP A 83 4.08 -6.63 5.70
C ASP A 83 3.98 -7.05 7.16
N ILE A 84 4.96 -7.83 7.65
CA ILE A 84 4.91 -8.47 8.97
C ILE A 84 4.72 -7.44 10.09
N GLN A 85 5.41 -6.30 10.01
CA GLN A 85 5.33 -5.29 11.06
C GLN A 85 3.95 -4.61 11.09
N ILE A 86 3.38 -4.32 9.91
CA ILE A 86 2.02 -3.79 9.80
C ILE A 86 1.00 -4.79 10.35
N MET A 87 1.13 -6.09 10.02
CA MET A 87 0.24 -7.13 10.54
C MET A 87 0.33 -7.22 12.07
N ASN A 88 1.54 -7.19 12.63
CA ASN A 88 1.73 -7.22 14.09
C ASN A 88 1.08 -6.01 14.78
N TRP A 89 1.16 -4.82 14.19
CA TRP A 89 0.49 -3.64 14.73
C TRP A 89 -1.04 -3.77 14.69
N LEU A 90 -1.60 -4.25 13.57
CA LEU A 90 -3.05 -4.51 13.45
C LEU A 90 -3.57 -5.58 14.41
N GLU A 91 -2.74 -6.54 14.84
CA GLU A 91 -3.13 -7.55 15.82
C GLU A 91 -3.14 -7.03 17.27
N CYS A 92 -2.41 -5.94 17.53
CA CYS A 92 -2.26 -5.36 18.86
C CYS A 92 -3.24 -4.19 19.14
N ASP A 93 -3.83 -3.61 18.09
CA ASP A 93 -4.86 -2.56 18.15
C ASP A 93 -6.29 -3.14 18.18
#